data_AF-A0A9R0EKX7-F1
#
_entry.id   AF-A0A9R0EKX7-F1
#
_cell.length_a   1.000
_cell.length_b   1.000
_cell.length_c   1.000
_cell.angle_alpha   90.00
_cell.angle_beta   90.00
_cell.angle_gamma   90.00
#
_symmetry.space_group_name_H-M   'P 1'
#
loop_
_entity.id
_entity.type
_entity.pdbx_description
1 polymer ?
#
loop_
_entity_poly.entity_id
_entity_poly.type
_entity_poly.pdbx_seq_one_letter_code
_entity_poly.pdbx_strand_id
1 'polypeptide(L)'
;MAVRAIVASCALLAFAGVACAQDAVVILDISNRTHHGAHRNHGSHGAHSSRGTHANIALLDDCQSIITQLETAKEEALLLYTDFASRAGNDLRTFLNNITGYADGIIQNIDAEPPSDDVDECWVKFQYRVKKVEHDAQRAAMFSGDSHHKFLLGHMIVFRMHLNKSEDYLKRCDKATRGCGYSCEATPRVRRWRRLALDEIHRVREDMPFTRRSYRDLVSHARRKLNHLRKQIIVRSRDAVDDYRYCINRRRLR
;
A
#
# COMPACT_ATOMS: atom_id res chain seq x y z
N MET A 1 36.16 -8.12 -8.66
CA MET A 1 35.15 -7.79 -7.61
C MET A 1 33.93 -7.02 -8.13
N ALA A 2 33.79 -6.79 -9.44
CA ALA A 2 32.65 -6.05 -10.02
C ALA A 2 31.34 -6.87 -10.16
N VAL A 3 31.42 -8.20 -10.18
CA VAL A 3 30.26 -9.08 -10.43
C VAL A 3 29.33 -9.22 -9.21
N ARG A 4 29.82 -8.94 -7.99
CA ARG A 4 29.01 -9.02 -6.76
C ARG A 4 28.16 -7.78 -6.47
N ALA A 5 28.50 -6.63 -7.05
CA ALA A 5 27.73 -5.40 -6.90
C ALA A 5 26.48 -5.37 -7.80
N ILE A 6 26.53 -6.01 -8.97
CA ILE A 6 25.42 -6.04 -9.92
C ILE A 6 24.29 -6.97 -9.41
N VAL A 7 24.62 -8.05 -8.71
CA VAL A 7 23.61 -8.99 -8.16
C VAL A 7 22.81 -8.37 -7.01
N ALA A 8 23.41 -7.46 -6.21
CA ALA A 8 22.70 -6.74 -5.15
C ALA A 8 21.73 -5.66 -5.69
N SER A 9 22.08 -5.01 -6.81
CA SER A 9 21.21 -4.03 -7.48
C SER A 9 20.01 -4.69 -8.17
N CYS A 10 20.17 -5.87 -8.76
CA CYS A 10 19.06 -6.62 -9.34
C CYS A 10 18.10 -7.18 -8.26
N ALA A 11 18.60 -7.52 -7.07
CA ALA A 11 17.74 -7.94 -5.96
C ALA A 11 16.88 -6.78 -5.40
N LEU A 12 17.40 -5.56 -5.33
CA LEU A 12 16.65 -4.38 -4.85
C LEU A 12 15.57 -3.92 -5.85
N LEU A 13 15.83 -4.04 -7.16
CA LEU A 13 14.80 -3.82 -8.18
C LEU A 13 13.77 -4.96 -8.23
N ALA A 14 14.18 -6.19 -7.94
CA ALA A 14 13.26 -7.31 -7.80
C ALA A 14 12.32 -7.13 -6.59
N PHE A 15 12.75 -6.61 -5.44
CA PHE A 15 11.82 -6.37 -4.33
C PHE A 15 10.85 -5.20 -4.55
N ALA A 16 11.28 -4.14 -5.25
CA ALA A 16 10.38 -3.04 -5.62
C ALA A 16 9.38 -3.43 -6.72
N GLY A 17 9.78 -4.30 -7.66
CA GLY A 17 8.90 -4.82 -8.73
C GLY A 17 8.01 -5.98 -8.30
N VAL A 18 8.51 -6.90 -7.45
CA VAL A 18 7.80 -8.10 -7.01
C VAL A 18 6.79 -7.77 -5.91
N ALA A 19 7.04 -6.78 -5.03
CA ALA A 19 6.01 -6.31 -4.09
C ALA A 19 4.85 -5.60 -4.82
N CYS A 20 5.12 -4.93 -5.95
CA CYS A 20 4.05 -4.33 -6.76
C CYS A 20 3.34 -5.37 -7.67
N ALA A 21 4.05 -6.40 -8.13
CA ALA A 21 3.50 -7.39 -9.07
C ALA A 21 2.81 -8.58 -8.38
N GLN A 22 3.31 -9.07 -7.23
CA GLN A 22 2.66 -10.17 -6.51
C GLN A 22 1.39 -9.71 -5.78
N ASP A 23 1.32 -8.46 -5.33
CA ASP A 23 0.09 -7.90 -4.73
C ASP A 23 -0.94 -7.47 -5.78
N ALA A 24 -0.52 -7.15 -7.01
CA ALA A 24 -1.44 -6.97 -8.13
C ALA A 24 -2.09 -8.30 -8.56
N VAL A 25 -1.38 -9.42 -8.49
CA VAL A 25 -1.94 -10.76 -8.79
C VAL A 25 -2.95 -11.22 -7.74
N VAL A 26 -2.83 -10.78 -6.48
CA VAL A 26 -3.84 -11.05 -5.43
C VAL A 26 -5.11 -10.20 -5.60
N ILE A 27 -5.05 -9.12 -6.40
CA ILE A 27 -6.16 -8.18 -6.64
C ILE A 27 -6.80 -8.37 -8.03
N LEU A 28 -6.07 -8.85 -9.04
CA LEU A 28 -6.56 -8.95 -10.43
C LEU A 28 -7.40 -10.19 -10.75
N ASP A 29 -7.47 -11.20 -9.88
CA ASP A 29 -8.13 -12.48 -10.21
C ASP A 29 -9.68 -12.43 -10.16
N ILE A 30 -10.28 -11.26 -9.97
CA ILE A 30 -11.75 -11.09 -9.89
C ILE A 30 -12.35 -10.39 -11.13
N SER A 31 -11.53 -9.79 -12.01
CA SER A 31 -12.08 -9.10 -13.19
C SER A 31 -12.42 -10.02 -14.37
N ASN A 32 -12.04 -11.29 -14.37
CA ASN A 32 -12.07 -12.14 -15.58
C ASN A 32 -13.13 -13.26 -15.58
N ARG A 33 -14.17 -13.18 -14.75
CA ARG A 33 -15.24 -14.23 -14.69
C ARG A 33 -16.66 -13.78 -15.02
N THR A 34 -16.89 -12.55 -15.45
CA THR A 34 -18.24 -12.07 -15.77
C THR A 34 -18.39 -11.64 -17.23
N HIS A 35 -18.03 -12.48 -18.19
CA HIS A 35 -18.56 -12.38 -19.55
C HIS A 35 -18.65 -13.76 -20.19
N HIS A 36 -19.78 -14.45 -20.01
CA HIS A 36 -20.42 -15.25 -21.06
C HIS A 36 -21.77 -15.75 -20.55
N GLY A 37 -22.84 -15.28 -21.19
CA GLY A 37 -24.21 -15.71 -20.88
C GLY A 37 -25.29 -14.76 -21.34
N ALA A 38 -25.15 -14.13 -22.52
CA ALA A 38 -26.25 -13.44 -23.16
C ALA A 38 -27.10 -14.47 -23.92
N HIS A 39 -28.34 -14.70 -23.46
CA HIS A 39 -29.38 -15.36 -24.27
C HIS A 39 -30.78 -14.82 -23.96
N ARG A 40 -31.26 -13.98 -24.89
CA ARG A 40 -32.57 -13.93 -25.56
C ARG A 40 -33.90 -14.05 -24.75
N ASN A 41 -34.65 -12.94 -24.85
CA ASN A 41 -35.98 -12.76 -25.49
C ASN A 41 -37.32 -13.01 -24.76
N HIS A 42 -38.16 -11.98 -24.95
CA HIS A 42 -39.62 -11.93 -25.23
C HIS A 42 -40.67 -12.16 -24.13
N GLY A 43 -41.54 -11.16 -23.98
CA GLY A 43 -42.99 -11.39 -24.18
C GLY A 43 -43.97 -11.00 -23.06
N SER A 44 -44.64 -9.87 -23.28
CA SER A 44 -46.10 -9.65 -23.13
C SER A 44 -46.82 -9.57 -21.76
N HIS A 45 -47.53 -8.44 -21.63
CA HIS A 45 -48.89 -8.21 -21.10
C HIS A 45 -49.26 -8.46 -19.62
N GLY A 46 -49.96 -7.46 -19.04
CA GLY A 46 -50.93 -7.67 -17.97
C GLY A 46 -51.05 -6.51 -16.99
N ALA A 47 -52.03 -5.62 -17.20
CA ALA A 47 -52.45 -4.59 -16.25
C ALA A 47 -53.34 -5.19 -15.14
N HIS A 48 -53.28 -4.62 -13.92
CA HIS A 48 -54.38 -4.38 -12.94
C HIS A 48 -53.73 -3.99 -11.59
N SER A 49 -53.87 -2.74 -11.14
CA SER A 49 -54.98 -2.18 -10.34
C SER A 49 -54.88 -2.43 -8.84
N SER A 50 -54.32 -1.42 -8.16
CA SER A 50 -54.77 -0.80 -6.91
C SER A 50 -54.93 -1.60 -5.60
N ARG A 51 -54.46 -0.92 -4.54
CA ARG A 51 -55.01 -0.78 -3.17
C ARG A 51 -54.37 -1.63 -2.05
N GLY A 52 -53.59 -0.92 -1.23
CA GLY A 52 -53.65 -1.03 0.23
C GLY A 52 -52.51 -1.81 0.89
N THR A 53 -51.50 -1.09 1.41
CA THR A 53 -51.02 -1.18 2.81
C THR A 53 -49.76 -0.32 2.98
N HIS A 54 -49.95 0.95 3.34
CA HIS A 54 -48.88 1.80 3.86
C HIS A 54 -48.70 1.53 5.36
N ALA A 55 -48.14 0.37 5.73
CA ALA A 55 -47.61 0.10 7.07
C ALA A 55 -46.94 -1.28 7.11
N ASN A 56 -45.83 -1.47 6.37
CA ASN A 56 -44.78 -2.48 6.64
C ASN A 56 -43.68 -2.46 5.55
N ILE A 57 -43.37 -1.28 5.00
CA ILE A 57 -42.19 -1.09 4.12
C ILE A 57 -40.98 -0.75 5.02
N ALA A 58 -40.73 -1.60 6.01
CA ALA A 58 -39.41 -1.66 6.61
C ALA A 58 -38.53 -2.44 5.64
N LEU A 59 -37.97 -1.71 4.68
CA LEU A 59 -36.78 -2.02 3.88
C LEU A 59 -36.46 -3.52 3.80
N LEU A 60 -37.15 -4.23 2.92
CA LEU A 60 -36.52 -5.37 2.27
C LEU A 60 -35.45 -4.77 1.36
N ASP A 61 -34.25 -4.54 1.89
CA ASP A 61 -33.08 -4.34 1.05
C ASP A 61 -33.02 -5.55 0.12
N ASP A 62 -33.26 -5.27 -1.16
CA ASP A 62 -33.15 -6.25 -2.23
C ASP A 62 -31.74 -6.86 -2.17
N CYS A 63 -31.61 -8.16 -2.45
CA CYS A 63 -30.30 -8.81 -2.59
C CYS A 63 -29.40 -7.99 -3.53
N GLN A 64 -29.99 -7.40 -4.57
CA GLN A 64 -29.28 -6.54 -5.50
C GLN A 64 -28.69 -5.29 -4.82
N SER A 65 -29.44 -4.65 -3.92
CA SER A 65 -28.96 -3.50 -3.12
C SER A 65 -27.75 -3.89 -2.28
N ILE A 66 -27.80 -5.02 -1.59
CA ILE A 66 -26.70 -5.48 -0.73
C ILE A 66 -25.46 -5.84 -1.56
N ILE A 67 -25.64 -6.46 -2.74
CA ILE A 67 -24.54 -6.73 -3.68
C ILE A 67 -23.89 -5.42 -4.11
N THR A 68 -24.67 -4.41 -4.50
CA THR A 68 -24.13 -3.10 -4.86
C THR A 68 -23.34 -2.49 -3.70
N GLN A 69 -23.87 -2.56 -2.47
CA GLN A 69 -23.17 -2.04 -1.30
C GLN A 69 -21.85 -2.76 -1.00
N LEU A 70 -21.81 -4.09 -1.20
CA LEU A 70 -20.60 -4.90 -1.07
C LEU A 70 -19.55 -4.49 -2.09
N GLU A 71 -19.91 -4.37 -3.37
CA GLU A 71 -18.97 -4.00 -4.42
C GLU A 71 -18.45 -2.58 -4.23
N THR A 72 -19.30 -1.62 -3.86
CA THR A 72 -18.85 -0.27 -3.49
C THR A 72 -17.88 -0.30 -2.30
N ALA A 73 -18.15 -1.11 -1.27
CA ALA A 73 -17.25 -1.22 -0.12
C ALA A 73 -15.88 -1.85 -0.48
N LYS A 74 -15.86 -2.83 -1.39
CA LYS A 74 -14.63 -3.41 -1.95
C LYS A 74 -13.83 -2.38 -2.73
N GLU A 75 -14.48 -1.65 -3.62
CA GLU A 75 -13.86 -0.59 -4.43
C GLU A 75 -13.28 0.51 -3.55
N GLU A 76 -14.03 0.98 -2.54
CA GLU A 76 -13.55 2.01 -1.63
C GLU A 76 -12.33 1.57 -0.80
N ALA A 77 -12.34 0.32 -0.31
CA ALA A 77 -11.20 -0.25 0.43
C ALA A 77 -9.97 -0.38 -0.47
N LEU A 78 -10.15 -0.86 -1.70
CA LEU A 78 -9.07 -0.98 -2.69
C LEU A 78 -8.51 0.39 -3.07
N LEU A 79 -9.36 1.37 -3.33
CA LEU A 79 -8.95 2.73 -3.67
C LEU A 79 -8.13 3.36 -2.53
N LEU A 80 -8.56 3.14 -1.27
CA LEU A 80 -7.83 3.64 -0.10
C LEU A 80 -6.41 3.07 -0.02
N TYR A 81 -6.26 1.77 -0.22
CA TYR A 81 -4.95 1.12 -0.18
C TYR A 81 -4.05 1.55 -1.34
N THR A 82 -4.59 1.58 -2.56
CA THR A 82 -3.83 1.93 -3.75
C THR A 82 -3.36 3.38 -3.74
N ASP A 83 -4.19 4.33 -3.29
CA ASP A 83 -3.78 5.73 -3.13
C ASP A 83 -2.63 5.87 -2.11
N PHE A 84 -2.69 5.14 -0.99
CA PHE A 84 -1.58 5.12 -0.03
C PHE A 84 -0.30 4.55 -0.60
N ALA A 85 -0.37 3.33 -1.15
CA ALA A 85 0.80 2.64 -1.69
C ALA A 85 1.48 3.49 -2.77
N SER A 86 0.68 4.14 -3.63
CA SER A 86 1.17 5.07 -4.64
C SER A 86 1.90 6.26 -4.03
N ARG A 87 1.28 7.01 -3.10
CA ARG A 87 1.88 8.22 -2.53
C ARG A 87 3.10 7.94 -1.66
N ALA A 88 2.96 7.03 -0.70
CA ALA A 88 4.05 6.69 0.21
C ALA A 88 5.22 6.04 -0.54
N GLY A 89 4.91 5.15 -1.50
CA GLY A 89 5.91 4.53 -2.36
C GLY A 89 6.64 5.53 -3.25
N ASN A 90 5.92 6.52 -3.80
CA ASN A 90 6.53 7.55 -4.63
C ASN A 90 7.46 8.49 -3.84
N ASP A 91 7.05 8.91 -2.65
CA ASP A 91 7.86 9.75 -1.76
C ASP A 91 9.15 9.01 -1.35
N LEU A 92 9.04 7.72 -0.99
CA LEU A 92 10.19 6.87 -0.67
C LEU A 92 11.12 6.68 -1.87
N ARG A 93 10.58 6.33 -3.03
CA ARG A 93 11.36 6.14 -4.26
C ARG A 93 12.12 7.41 -4.64
N THR A 94 11.45 8.56 -4.58
CA THR A 94 12.09 9.86 -4.86
C THR A 94 13.24 10.11 -3.88
N PHE A 95 13.03 9.84 -2.59
CA PHE A 95 14.08 9.97 -1.59
C PHE A 95 15.27 9.05 -1.88
N LEU A 96 15.04 7.77 -2.17
CA LEU A 96 16.09 6.78 -2.46
C LEU A 96 16.89 7.16 -3.71
N ASN A 97 16.23 7.60 -4.77
CA ASN A 97 16.90 8.06 -5.98
C ASN A 97 17.80 9.27 -5.69
N ASN A 98 17.35 10.20 -4.84
CA ASN A 98 18.13 11.39 -4.51
C ASN A 98 19.37 11.11 -3.66
N ILE A 99 19.39 10.01 -2.90
CA ILE A 99 20.51 9.67 -2.02
C ILE A 99 21.43 8.59 -2.59
N THR A 100 20.99 7.88 -3.62
CA THR A 100 21.84 6.92 -4.33
C THR A 100 22.99 7.64 -5.01
N GLY A 101 24.23 7.23 -4.73
CA GLY A 101 25.43 7.87 -5.27
C GLY A 101 25.76 9.20 -4.58
N TYR A 102 25.07 9.53 -3.48
CA TYR A 102 25.36 10.73 -2.69
C TYR A 102 26.78 10.68 -2.11
N ALA A 103 27.23 9.50 -1.68
CA ALA A 103 28.58 9.33 -1.15
C ALA A 103 29.65 9.58 -2.22
N ASP A 104 29.45 9.04 -3.42
CA ASP A 104 30.38 9.21 -4.54
C ASP A 104 30.45 10.67 -4.96
N GLY A 105 29.32 11.38 -4.97
CA GLY A 105 29.28 12.82 -5.22
C GLY A 105 30.10 13.62 -4.20
N ILE A 106 30.07 13.27 -2.92
CA ILE A 106 30.91 13.92 -1.91
C ILE A 106 32.38 13.60 -2.12
N ILE A 107 32.71 12.34 -2.41
CA ILE A 107 34.09 11.89 -2.62
C ILE A 107 34.73 12.60 -3.83
N GLN A 108 33.96 12.83 -4.90
CA GLN A 108 34.46 13.51 -6.11
C GLN A 108 34.61 15.02 -5.94
N ASN A 109 33.81 15.66 -5.08
CA ASN A 109 33.78 17.11 -4.91
C ASN A 109 34.62 17.61 -3.73
N ILE A 110 35.42 16.75 -3.10
CA ILE A 110 36.28 17.19 -2.02
C ILE A 110 37.50 17.90 -2.63
N ASP A 111 37.63 19.20 -2.37
CA ASP A 111 38.75 20.05 -2.80
C ASP A 111 40.06 19.69 -2.05
N ALA A 112 40.45 18.42 -2.13
CA ALA A 112 41.69 17.91 -1.58
C ALA A 112 42.37 17.10 -2.67
N GLU A 113 43.67 17.35 -2.88
CA GLU A 113 44.48 16.48 -3.72
C GLU A 113 44.31 15.03 -3.23
N PRO A 114 44.02 14.08 -4.13
CA PRO A 114 43.99 12.67 -3.75
C PRO A 114 45.37 12.31 -3.15
N PRO A 115 45.40 11.51 -2.08
CA PRO A 115 46.65 11.20 -1.41
C PRO A 115 47.65 10.58 -2.40
N SER A 116 48.90 11.04 -2.35
CA SER A 116 49.99 10.57 -3.22
C SER A 116 50.45 9.15 -2.88
N ASP A 117 50.09 8.64 -1.69
CA ASP A 117 50.43 7.30 -1.20
C ASP A 117 49.22 6.35 -1.21
N ASP A 118 49.49 5.08 -1.51
CA ASP A 118 48.51 4.02 -1.73
C ASP A 118 47.56 3.73 -0.56
N VAL A 119 47.84 4.20 0.67
CA VAL A 119 46.97 3.96 1.84
C VAL A 119 46.95 5.14 2.81
N ASP A 120 46.30 6.23 2.42
CA ASP A 120 45.95 7.27 3.40
C ASP A 120 44.80 6.80 4.31
N GLU A 121 45.13 6.45 5.55
CA GLU A 121 44.16 6.12 6.60
C GLU A 121 43.05 7.18 6.76
N CYS A 122 43.39 8.47 6.64
CA CYS A 122 42.41 9.56 6.71
C CYS A 122 41.38 9.43 5.58
N TRP A 123 41.85 9.15 4.35
CA TRP A 123 41.01 8.97 3.17
C TRP A 123 40.12 7.73 3.27
N VAL A 124 40.69 6.58 3.66
CA VAL A 124 39.92 5.34 3.83
C VAL A 124 38.82 5.52 4.87
N LYS A 125 39.14 6.18 6.00
CA LYS A 125 38.16 6.47 7.05
C LYS A 125 37.07 7.42 6.57
N PHE A 126 37.43 8.44 5.79
CA PHE A 126 36.48 9.37 5.18
C PHE A 126 35.52 8.66 4.24
N GLN A 127 36.04 7.90 3.26
CA GLN A 127 35.22 7.13 2.32
C GLN A 127 34.26 6.19 3.03
N TYR A 128 34.76 5.47 4.05
CA TYR A 128 33.94 4.58 4.86
C TYR A 128 32.79 5.33 5.53
N ARG A 129 33.07 6.48 6.16
CA ARG A 129 32.05 7.26 6.86
C ARG A 129 30.98 7.80 5.93
N VAL A 130 31.37 8.37 4.79
CA VAL A 130 30.42 8.95 3.84
C VAL A 130 29.54 7.85 3.21
N LYS A 131 30.12 6.70 2.82
CA LYS A 131 29.35 5.54 2.35
C LYS A 131 28.42 4.98 3.43
N LYS A 132 28.87 4.95 4.68
CA LYS A 132 28.04 4.54 5.82
C LYS A 132 26.85 5.48 6.02
N VAL A 133 27.03 6.80 5.85
CA VAL A 133 25.92 7.77 5.94
C VAL A 133 24.85 7.49 4.89
N GLU A 134 25.23 7.28 3.63
CA GLU A 134 24.29 6.91 2.56
C GLU A 134 23.55 5.62 2.88
N HIS A 135 24.29 4.55 3.21
CA HIS A 135 23.72 3.25 3.53
C HIS A 135 22.78 3.28 4.73
N ASP A 136 23.17 3.96 5.83
CA ASP A 136 22.34 4.12 7.03
C ASP A 136 21.02 4.83 6.68
N ALA A 137 21.08 5.86 5.83
CA ALA A 137 19.91 6.61 5.42
C ALA A 137 18.97 5.80 4.51
N GLN A 138 19.51 5.07 3.54
CA GLN A 138 18.73 4.15 2.70
C GLN A 138 18.01 3.13 3.56
N ARG A 139 18.73 2.47 4.47
CA ARG A 139 18.16 1.44 5.36
C ARG A 139 17.08 2.01 6.29
N ALA A 140 17.31 3.20 6.86
CA ALA A 140 16.33 3.85 7.72
C ALA A 140 15.06 4.27 6.95
N ALA A 141 15.20 4.73 5.71
CA ALA A 141 14.07 5.09 4.86
C ALA A 141 13.24 3.86 4.45
N MET A 142 13.90 2.79 4.01
CA MET A 142 13.24 1.52 3.67
C MET A 142 12.50 0.93 4.87
N PHE A 143 13.16 0.87 6.03
CA PHE A 143 12.53 0.37 7.25
C PHE A 143 11.27 1.17 7.65
N SER A 144 11.33 2.49 7.49
CA SER A 144 10.16 3.35 7.72
C SER A 144 9.03 3.03 6.74
N GLY A 145 9.34 2.92 5.44
CA GLY A 145 8.37 2.59 4.41
C GLY A 145 7.68 1.24 4.64
N ASP A 146 8.46 0.21 4.93
CA ASP A 146 7.97 -1.15 5.23
C ASP A 146 7.04 -1.16 6.44
N SER A 147 7.40 -0.42 7.49
CA SER A 147 6.60 -0.32 8.71
C SER A 147 5.24 0.34 8.43
N HIS A 148 5.23 1.44 7.66
CA HIS A 148 3.99 2.13 7.29
C HIS A 148 3.10 1.27 6.37
N HIS A 149 3.71 0.57 5.42
CA HIS A 149 3.03 -0.36 4.54
C HIS A 149 2.35 -1.50 5.31
N LYS A 150 3.09 -2.18 6.20
CA LYS A 150 2.55 -3.28 7.02
C LYS A 150 1.41 -2.82 7.92
N PHE A 151 1.49 -1.62 8.48
CA PHE A 151 0.41 -1.06 9.30
C PHE A 151 -0.89 -0.94 8.49
N LEU A 152 -0.86 -0.32 7.30
CA LEU A 152 -2.07 -0.16 6.50
C LEU A 152 -2.56 -1.49 5.93
N LEU A 153 -1.64 -2.38 5.55
CA LEU A 153 -1.97 -3.72 5.08
C LEU A 153 -2.76 -4.51 6.15
N GLY A 154 -2.44 -4.33 7.43
CA GLY A 154 -3.21 -4.93 8.53
C GLY A 154 -4.70 -4.55 8.49
N HIS A 155 -5.01 -3.27 8.26
CA HIS A 155 -6.40 -2.82 8.10
C HIS A 155 -7.06 -3.44 6.85
N MET A 156 -6.33 -3.55 5.74
CA MET A 156 -6.86 -4.13 4.51
C MET A 156 -7.18 -5.61 4.64
N ILE A 157 -6.37 -6.36 5.39
CA ILE A 157 -6.64 -7.77 5.70
C ILE A 157 -7.96 -7.90 6.48
N VAL A 158 -8.17 -7.05 7.49
CA VAL A 158 -9.42 -7.05 8.27
C VAL A 158 -10.62 -6.68 7.40
N PHE A 159 -10.51 -5.64 6.56
CA PHE A 159 -11.57 -5.28 5.61
C PHE A 159 -11.90 -6.45 4.68
N ARG A 160 -10.89 -7.08 4.09
CA ARG A 160 -11.07 -8.24 3.23
C ARG A 160 -11.76 -9.40 3.95
N MET A 161 -11.40 -9.68 5.20
CA MET A 161 -12.03 -10.74 6.00
C MET A 161 -13.54 -10.50 6.13
N HIS A 162 -13.96 -9.27 6.48
CA HIS A 162 -15.37 -8.91 6.60
C HIS A 162 -16.11 -8.92 5.26
N LEU A 163 -15.52 -8.37 4.20
CA LEU A 163 -16.12 -8.35 2.86
C LEU A 163 -16.28 -9.76 2.28
N ASN A 164 -15.27 -10.64 2.44
CA ASN A 164 -15.36 -12.04 2.02
C ASN A 164 -16.48 -12.77 2.78
N LYS A 165 -16.60 -12.53 4.09
CA LYS A 165 -17.67 -13.13 4.90
C LYS A 165 -19.06 -12.65 4.45
N SER A 166 -19.20 -11.37 4.11
CA SER A 166 -20.42 -10.84 3.50
C SER A 166 -20.74 -11.51 2.17
N GLU A 167 -19.74 -11.65 1.30
CA GLU A 167 -19.88 -12.33 0.00
C GLU A 167 -20.34 -13.79 0.15
N ASP A 168 -19.82 -14.51 1.16
CA ASP A 168 -20.25 -15.88 1.45
C ASP A 168 -21.71 -15.97 1.88
N TYR A 169 -22.20 -15.00 2.67
CA TYR A 169 -23.63 -14.93 3.00
C TYR A 169 -24.49 -14.68 1.77
N LEU A 170 -24.05 -13.79 0.86
CA LEU A 170 -24.77 -13.49 -0.38
C LEU A 170 -24.77 -14.68 -1.35
N LYS A 171 -23.66 -15.42 -1.48
CA LYS A 171 -23.61 -16.68 -2.25
C LYS A 171 -24.57 -17.73 -1.72
N ARG A 172 -24.73 -17.84 -0.39
CA ARG A 172 -25.72 -18.73 0.23
C ARG A 172 -27.15 -18.27 -0.04
N CYS A 173 -27.40 -16.96 -0.06
CA CYS A 173 -28.69 -16.39 -0.45
C CYS A 173 -29.03 -16.75 -1.90
N ASP A 174 -28.13 -16.45 -2.85
CA ASP A 174 -28.32 -16.76 -4.27
C ASP A 174 -28.65 -18.24 -4.50
N LYS A 175 -27.88 -19.13 -3.86
CA LYS A 175 -28.12 -20.58 -3.94
C LYS A 175 -29.49 -20.99 -3.40
N ALA A 176 -29.97 -20.35 -2.34
CA ALA A 176 -31.25 -20.68 -1.71
C ALA A 176 -32.46 -20.08 -2.41
N THR A 177 -32.29 -18.98 -3.15
CA THR A 177 -33.36 -18.30 -3.88
C THR A 177 -33.44 -18.73 -5.35
N ARG A 178 -32.44 -19.49 -5.83
CA ARG A 178 -32.38 -19.99 -7.20
C ARG A 178 -33.62 -20.82 -7.56
N GLY A 179 -34.41 -20.33 -8.51
CA GLY A 179 -35.57 -21.04 -9.06
C GLY A 179 -36.87 -20.91 -8.27
N CYS A 180 -36.90 -20.18 -7.15
CA CYS A 180 -38.11 -20.03 -6.32
C CYS A 180 -38.54 -18.58 -6.04
N GLY A 181 -37.82 -17.60 -6.60
CA GLY A 181 -38.22 -16.18 -6.62
C GLY A 181 -38.55 -15.61 -5.23
N TYR A 182 -39.53 -14.70 -5.18
CA TYR A 182 -39.91 -13.94 -3.98
C TYR A 182 -40.27 -14.82 -2.77
N SER A 183 -40.84 -16.01 -3.00
CA SER A 183 -41.24 -16.93 -1.93
C SER A 183 -40.06 -17.37 -1.05
N CYS A 184 -38.89 -17.62 -1.67
CA CYS A 184 -37.67 -18.01 -0.97
C CYS A 184 -36.98 -16.84 -0.29
N GLU A 185 -37.10 -15.63 -0.84
CA GLU A 185 -36.53 -14.42 -0.25
C GLU A 185 -37.19 -14.04 1.07
N ALA A 186 -38.48 -14.31 1.22
CA ALA A 186 -39.23 -14.06 2.44
C ALA A 186 -38.88 -15.03 3.58
N THR A 187 -38.13 -16.11 3.31
CA THR A 187 -37.80 -17.10 4.34
C THR A 187 -36.94 -16.49 5.45
N PRO A 188 -37.19 -16.83 6.74
CA PRO A 188 -36.40 -16.32 7.86
C PRO A 188 -34.90 -16.58 7.73
N ARG A 189 -34.54 -17.70 7.07
CA ARG A 189 -33.15 -18.09 6.82
C ARG A 189 -32.43 -17.14 5.86
N VAL A 190 -33.04 -16.83 4.71
CA VAL A 190 -32.46 -15.88 3.73
C VAL A 190 -32.39 -14.48 4.32
N ARG A 191 -33.45 -14.03 4.99
CA ARG A 191 -33.47 -12.74 5.71
C ARG A 191 -32.33 -12.61 6.73
N ARG A 192 -32.05 -13.69 7.48
CA ARG A 192 -30.93 -13.71 8.44
C ARG A 192 -29.58 -13.53 7.74
N TRP A 193 -29.33 -14.24 6.65
CA TRP A 193 -28.07 -14.11 5.91
C TRP A 193 -27.90 -12.72 5.29
N ARG A 194 -28.96 -12.13 4.74
CA ARG A 194 -28.94 -10.75 4.25
C ARG A 194 -28.55 -9.75 5.35
N ARG A 195 -29.14 -9.89 6.54
CA ARG A 195 -28.78 -9.06 7.69
C ARG A 195 -27.31 -9.22 8.08
N LEU A 196 -26.83 -10.46 8.20
CA LEU A 196 -25.43 -10.72 8.51
C LEU A 196 -24.49 -10.17 7.44
N ALA A 197 -24.84 -10.25 6.16
CA ALA A 197 -24.06 -9.68 5.07
C ALA A 197 -23.94 -8.15 5.22
N LEU A 198 -25.06 -7.47 5.51
CA LEU A 198 -25.09 -6.04 5.76
C LEU A 198 -24.29 -5.65 7.01
N ASP A 199 -24.41 -6.40 8.10
CA ASP A 199 -23.66 -6.15 9.34
C ASP A 199 -22.14 -6.18 9.08
N GLU A 200 -21.65 -7.12 8.28
CA GLU A 200 -20.23 -7.19 7.91
C GLU A 200 -19.79 -6.04 6.98
N ILE A 201 -20.65 -5.60 6.05
CA ILE A 201 -20.39 -4.42 5.21
C ILE A 201 -20.33 -3.14 6.06
N HIS A 202 -21.26 -2.99 7.00
CA HIS A 202 -21.32 -1.84 7.90
C HIS A 202 -20.07 -1.75 8.78
N ARG A 203 -19.58 -2.86 9.33
CA ARG A 203 -18.31 -2.87 10.09
C ARG A 203 -17.16 -2.23 9.30
N VAL A 204 -17.03 -2.61 8.02
CA VAL A 204 -15.98 -2.04 7.16
C VAL A 204 -16.22 -0.55 6.91
N ARG A 205 -17.46 -0.16 6.61
CA ARG A 205 -17.81 1.25 6.36
C ARG A 205 -17.63 2.14 7.59
N GLU A 206 -17.93 1.64 8.77
CA GLU A 206 -17.74 2.34 10.05
C GLU A 206 -16.26 2.53 10.39
N ASP A 207 -15.41 1.54 10.09
CA ASP A 207 -13.97 1.62 10.30
C ASP A 207 -13.25 2.46 9.22
N MET A 208 -13.83 2.60 8.03
CA MET A 208 -13.18 3.26 6.91
C MET A 208 -12.76 4.72 7.16
N PRO A 209 -13.58 5.59 7.81
CA PRO A 209 -13.14 6.92 8.21
C PRO A 209 -11.92 6.92 9.12
N PHE A 210 -11.81 5.95 10.05
CA PHE A 210 -10.64 5.82 10.91
C PHE A 210 -9.42 5.42 10.09
N THR A 211 -9.52 4.40 9.24
CA THR A 211 -8.42 3.97 8.37
C THR A 211 -7.97 5.09 7.42
N ARG A 212 -8.89 5.91 6.90
CA ARG A 212 -8.59 7.11 6.10
C ARG A 212 -7.80 8.16 6.88
N ARG A 213 -8.09 8.36 8.17
CA ARG A 213 -7.30 9.27 9.03
C ARG A 213 -5.90 8.71 9.29
N SER A 214 -5.82 7.45 9.71
CA SER A 214 -4.54 6.77 9.94
C SER A 214 -3.65 6.81 8.69
N TYR A 215 -4.23 6.61 7.51
CA TYR A 215 -3.58 6.80 6.21
C TYR A 215 -2.92 8.18 6.07
N ARG A 216 -3.68 9.27 6.28
CA ARG A 216 -3.17 10.65 6.15
C ARG A 216 -2.04 10.93 7.14
N ASP A 217 -2.17 10.41 8.35
CA ASP A 217 -1.17 10.56 9.41
C ASP A 217 0.12 9.81 9.07
N LEU A 218 0.01 8.60 8.52
CA LEU A 218 1.15 7.80 8.08
C LEU A 218 1.91 8.48 6.93
N VAL A 219 1.21 8.99 5.92
CA VAL A 219 1.85 9.73 4.81
C VAL A 219 2.58 10.96 5.34
N SER A 220 1.94 11.72 6.23
CA SER A 220 2.54 12.90 6.84
C SER A 220 3.75 12.54 7.71
N HIS A 221 3.66 11.45 8.46
CA HIS A 221 4.76 10.94 9.26
C HIS A 221 5.93 10.45 8.39
N ALA A 222 5.67 9.70 7.30
CA ALA A 222 6.67 9.27 6.35
C ALA A 222 7.43 10.45 5.76
N ARG A 223 6.73 11.49 5.29
CA ARG A 223 7.35 12.73 4.77
C ARG A 223 8.24 13.42 5.79
N ARG A 224 7.77 13.56 7.03
CA ARG A 224 8.57 14.14 8.12
C ARG A 224 9.83 13.32 8.38
N LYS A 225 9.72 11.99 8.39
CA LYS A 225 10.85 11.09 8.59
C LYS A 225 11.88 11.21 7.46
N LEU A 226 11.44 11.19 6.20
CA LEU A 226 12.33 11.36 5.04
C LEU A 226 13.05 12.73 5.05
N ASN A 227 12.33 13.79 5.39
CA ASN A 227 12.93 15.12 5.55
C ASN A 227 13.95 15.17 6.71
N HIS A 228 13.67 14.50 7.81
CA HIS A 228 14.61 14.38 8.93
C HIS A 228 15.87 13.62 8.52
N LEU A 229 15.73 12.49 7.82
CA LEU A 229 16.86 11.72 7.29
C LEU A 229 17.70 12.56 6.33
N ARG A 230 17.06 13.33 5.43
CA ARG A 230 17.77 14.26 4.53
C ARG A 230 18.65 15.25 5.29
N LYS A 231 18.12 15.85 6.36
CA LYS A 231 18.90 16.77 7.22
C LYS A 231 20.06 16.05 7.90
N GLN A 232 19.84 14.84 8.42
CA GLN A 232 20.88 14.04 9.07
C GLN A 232 22.02 13.66 8.10
N ILE A 233 21.69 13.29 6.86
CA ILE A 233 22.68 13.00 5.83
C ILE A 233 23.60 14.20 5.62
N ILE A 234 23.03 15.40 5.42
CA ILE A 234 23.79 16.63 5.17
C ILE A 234 24.74 16.93 6.33
N VAL A 235 24.25 16.86 7.58
CA VAL A 235 25.08 17.13 8.76
C VAL A 235 26.20 16.08 8.89
N ARG A 236 25.86 14.79 8.91
CA ARG A 236 26.84 13.72 9.11
C ARG A 236 27.90 13.67 8.00
N SER A 237 27.54 14.04 6.79
CA SER A 237 28.49 14.13 5.68
C SER A 237 29.41 15.33 5.78
N ARG A 238 28.91 16.49 6.21
CA ARG A 238 29.77 17.66 6.50
C ARG A 238 30.76 17.34 7.61
N ASP A 239 30.29 16.73 8.70
CA ASP A 239 31.17 16.29 9.79
C ASP A 239 32.27 15.34 9.30
N ALA A 240 31.94 14.43 8.37
CA ALA A 240 32.93 13.52 7.77
C ALA A 240 33.98 14.26 6.93
N VAL A 241 33.58 15.29 6.17
CA VAL A 241 34.49 16.15 5.39
C VAL A 241 35.39 16.97 6.31
N ASP A 242 34.84 17.58 7.36
CA ASP A 242 35.60 18.40 8.30
C ASP A 242 36.61 17.56 9.10
N ASP A 243 36.21 16.36 9.53
CA ASP A 243 37.11 15.42 10.19
C ASP A 243 38.25 14.94 9.26
N TYR A 244 37.97 14.77 7.96
CA TYR A 244 38.99 14.46 6.97
C TYR A 244 39.99 15.61 6.79
N ARG A 245 39.49 16.84 6.61
CA ARG A 245 40.33 18.05 6.50
C ARG A 245 41.21 18.22 7.73
N TYR A 246 40.66 18.02 8.92
CA TYR A 246 41.41 18.05 10.17
C TYR A 246 42.51 16.97 10.22
N CYS A 247 42.19 15.74 9.79
CA CYS A 247 43.14 14.63 9.74
C CYS A 247 44.34 14.94 8.84
N ILE A 248 44.09 15.48 7.64
CA ILE A 248 45.15 15.89 6.69
C ILE A 248 45.98 17.03 7.27
N ASN A 249 45.35 18.10 7.78
CA ASN A 249 46.07 19.25 8.31
C ASN A 249 46.97 18.87 9.48
N ARG A 250 46.50 17.97 10.36
CA ARG A 250 47.31 17.46 11.46
C ARG A 250 48.53 16.66 10.99
N ARG A 251 48.41 15.91 9.88
CA ARG A 251 49.54 15.20 9.28
C ARG A 251 50.55 16.16 8.64
N ARG A 252 50.09 17.21 7.96
CA ARG A 252 50.97 18.22 7.35
C ARG A 252 51.80 19.02 8.36
N LEU A 253 51.33 19.11 9.61
CA LEU A 253 52.02 19.81 10.71
C LEU A 253 53.01 18.92 11.49
N ARG A 254 53.12 17.64 11.15
CA ARG A 254 54.08 16.69 11.73
C ARG A 254 55.21 16.43 10.76
#